data_AF-A0A640SKS3-F1
#
_entry.id   AF-A0A640SKS3-F1
#
_cell.length_a   1.000
_cell.length_b   1.000
_cell.length_c   1.000
_cell.angle_alpha   90.00
_cell.angle_beta   90.00
_cell.angle_gamma   90.00
#
_symmetry.space_group_name_H-M   'P 1'
#
loop_
_entity.id
_entity.type
_entity.pdbx_description
1 polymer ?
#
loop_
_entity_poly.entity_id
_entity_poly.type
_entity_poly.pdbx_seq_one_letter_code
_entity_poly.pdbx_strand_id
1 'polypeptide(L)'
;MPVLPSWLTEPLWGQFSALLPERPRYHPDHPLHCHRPRINDRIVFDKLLQVLRFGCSYEAIADTTCSAGTIRNRRDEWIRLCIFRQLKQIALDSYDRIVGLMLDQIAIDAPSPRPPAAARSPGAPQSTGENRA
;
A
#
# COMPACT_ATOMS: atom_id res chain seq x y z
N MET A 1 7.32 9.09 8.48
CA MET A 1 7.29 7.79 7.77
C MET A 1 7.65 6.72 8.78
N PRO A 2 6.78 5.75 9.09
CA PRO A 2 7.16 4.66 10.00
C PRO A 2 8.29 3.86 9.36
N VAL A 3 9.36 3.64 10.12
CA VAL A 3 10.52 2.86 9.67
C VAL A 3 10.09 1.40 9.58
N LEU A 4 10.17 0.81 8.39
CA LEU A 4 9.97 -0.64 8.22
C LEU A 4 11.00 -1.37 9.09
N PRO A 5 10.59 -2.16 10.09
CA PRO A 5 11.54 -2.83 10.97
C PRO A 5 12.41 -3.81 10.18
N SER A 6 13.69 -3.91 10.54
CA SER A 6 14.69 -4.67 9.77
C SER A 6 14.31 -6.14 9.59
N TRP A 7 13.72 -6.74 10.63
CA TRP A 7 13.29 -8.15 10.63
C TRP A 7 12.23 -8.48 9.56
N LEU A 8 11.49 -7.48 9.05
CA LEU A 8 10.45 -7.69 8.04
C LEU A 8 11.02 -7.84 6.63
N THR A 9 12.29 -7.49 6.41
CA THR A 9 12.92 -7.46 5.08
C THR A 9 12.99 -8.86 4.45
N GLU A 10 13.43 -9.86 5.22
CA GLU A 10 13.57 -11.25 4.71
C GLU A 10 12.21 -11.92 4.46
N PRO A 11 11.21 -11.88 5.38
CA PRO A 11 9.88 -12.40 5.10
C PRO A 11 9.22 -11.74 3.88
N LEU A 12 9.38 -10.43 3.72
CA LEU A 12 8.82 -9.70 2.57
C LEU A 12 9.48 -10.15 1.26
N TRP A 13 10.80 -10.36 1.27
CA TRP A 13 11.50 -10.93 0.13
C TRP A 13 11.05 -12.36 -0.19
N GLY A 14 10.84 -13.20 0.83
CA GLY A 14 10.32 -14.56 0.64
C GLY A 14 8.98 -14.57 -0.11
N GLN A 15 8.02 -13.75 0.33
CA GLN A 15 6.73 -13.62 -0.35
C GLN A 15 6.86 -13.00 -1.74
N PHE A 16 7.70 -11.97 -1.88
CA PHE A 16 7.89 -11.28 -3.15
C PHE A 16 8.53 -12.19 -4.21
N SER A 17 9.58 -12.93 -3.84
CA SER A 17 10.31 -13.81 -4.75
C SER A 17 9.48 -14.98 -5.25
N ALA A 18 8.53 -15.47 -4.44
CA ALA A 18 7.57 -16.50 -4.85
C ALA A 18 6.60 -16.04 -5.97
N LEU A 19 6.43 -14.73 -6.15
CA LEU A 19 5.58 -14.15 -7.21
C LEU A 19 6.36 -13.84 -8.49
N LEU A 20 7.70 -13.95 -8.45
CA LEU A 20 8.51 -13.69 -9.63
C LEU A 20 8.37 -14.87 -10.61
N PRO A 21 8.20 -14.59 -11.92
CA PRO A 21 8.20 -15.66 -12.91
C PRO A 21 9.57 -16.32 -12.96
N GLU A 22 9.59 -17.63 -13.16
CA GLU A 22 10.83 -18.32 -13.51
C GLU A 22 11.39 -17.70 -14.79
N ARG A 23 12.65 -17.28 -14.73
CA ARG A 23 13.34 -16.72 -15.89
C ARG A 23 14.71 -17.32 -16.06
N PRO A 24 15.06 -17.74 -17.29
CA PRO A 24 16.39 -18.20 -17.57
C PRO A 24 17.39 -17.05 -17.37
N ARG A 25 18.58 -17.39 -16.89
CA ARG A 25 19.69 -16.44 -16.64
C ARG A 25 20.08 -15.67 -17.89
N TYR A 26 19.87 -16.29 -19.05
CA TYR A 26 20.10 -15.74 -20.37
C TYR A 26 18.79 -15.79 -21.16
N HIS A 27 18.57 -14.82 -22.04
CA HIS A 27 17.42 -14.85 -22.93
C HIS A 27 17.53 -16.06 -23.87
N PRO A 28 16.47 -16.87 -24.05
CA PRO A 28 16.52 -18.07 -24.88
C PRO A 28 16.93 -17.77 -26.33
N ASP A 29 16.56 -16.58 -26.82
CA ASP A 29 16.90 -16.13 -28.18
C ASP A 29 18.36 -15.67 -28.36
N HIS A 30 19.22 -15.78 -27.34
CA HIS A 30 20.59 -15.29 -27.41
C HIS A 30 21.65 -16.40 -27.28
N PRO A 31 21.95 -17.12 -28.38
CA PRO A 31 22.77 -18.33 -28.36
C PRO A 31 24.23 -18.10 -27.91
N LEU A 32 24.75 -16.89 -28.08
CA LEU A 32 26.14 -16.58 -27.75
C LEU A 32 26.36 -16.28 -26.26
N HIS A 33 25.31 -16.10 -25.45
CA HIS A 33 25.41 -15.80 -24.01
C HIS A 33 26.31 -14.59 -23.63
N CYS A 34 26.72 -13.77 -24.61
CA CYS A 34 27.68 -12.66 -24.42
C CYS A 34 27.07 -11.40 -23.80
N HIS A 35 25.76 -11.34 -23.60
CA HIS A 35 25.13 -10.18 -23.00
C HIS A 35 25.34 -10.14 -21.49
N ARG A 36 25.37 -8.91 -20.96
CA ARG A 36 25.44 -8.69 -19.53
C ARG A 36 24.29 -9.43 -18.85
N PRO A 37 24.57 -10.33 -17.89
CA PRO A 37 23.53 -11.06 -17.20
C PRO A 37 22.60 -10.08 -16.50
N ARG A 38 21.33 -10.46 -16.41
CA ARG A 38 20.31 -9.69 -15.70
C ARG A 38 20.72 -9.53 -14.24
N ILE A 39 20.66 -8.30 -13.72
CA ILE A 39 20.89 -8.03 -12.30
C ILE A 39 19.86 -8.82 -11.48
N ASN A 40 20.35 -9.44 -10.40
CA ASN A 40 19.56 -10.25 -9.49
C ASN A 40 18.39 -9.44 -8.92
N ASP A 41 17.18 -10.01 -8.97
CA ASP A 41 15.97 -9.35 -8.51
C ASP A 41 16.03 -8.99 -7.01
N ARG A 42 16.83 -9.72 -6.21
CA ARG A 42 17.12 -9.40 -4.79
C ARG A 42 17.74 -8.02 -4.64
N ILE A 43 18.77 -7.74 -5.45
CA ILE A 43 19.49 -6.46 -5.41
C ILE A 43 18.54 -5.32 -5.75
N VAL A 44 17.73 -5.49 -6.81
CA VAL A 44 16.78 -4.45 -7.23
C VAL A 44 15.70 -4.23 -6.17
N PHE A 45 15.20 -5.31 -5.56
CA PHE A 45 14.21 -5.24 -4.49
C PHE A 45 14.74 -4.47 -3.28
N ASP A 46 15.96 -4.78 -2.82
CA ASP A 46 16.56 -4.09 -1.66
C ASP A 46 16.79 -2.61 -1.94
N LYS A 47 17.15 -2.26 -3.18
CA LYS A 47 17.29 -0.87 -3.61
C LYS A 47 15.94 -0.14 -3.63
N LEU A 48 14.87 -0.80 -4.09
CA LEU A 48 13.51 -0.26 -4.00
C LEU A 48 13.07 -0.06 -2.54
N LEU A 49 13.38 -1.00 -1.66
CA LEU A 49 13.05 -0.89 -0.24
C LEU A 49 13.79 0.29 0.42
N GLN A 50 15.04 0.55 0.03
CA GLN A 50 15.79 1.73 0.47
C GLN A 50 15.15 3.04 0.02
N VAL A 51 14.73 3.11 -1.26
CA VAL A 51 13.99 4.28 -1.77
C VAL A 51 12.73 4.53 -0.95
N LEU A 52 11.97 3.48 -0.62
CA LEU A 52 10.76 3.58 0.20
C LEU A 52 11.05 3.96 1.66
N ARG A 53 12.11 3.40 2.26
CA ARG A 53 12.49 3.65 3.66
C ARG A 53 13.04 5.06 3.87
N PHE A 54 13.90 5.52 2.96
CA PHE A 54 14.62 6.79 3.11
C PHE A 54 13.95 7.95 2.37
N GLY A 55 13.02 7.69 1.44
CA GLY A 55 12.36 8.74 0.66
C GLY A 55 13.30 9.48 -0.29
N CYS A 56 14.37 8.83 -0.73
CA CYS A 56 15.40 9.42 -1.59
C CYS A 56 15.19 9.06 -3.06
N SER A 57 15.90 9.75 -3.96
CA SER A 57 15.84 9.48 -5.40
C SER A 57 16.49 8.13 -5.75
N TYR A 58 16.14 7.60 -6.92
CA TYR A 58 16.79 6.39 -7.45
C TYR A 58 18.28 6.63 -7.69
N GLU A 59 18.65 7.83 -8.09
CA GLU A 59 20.02 8.27 -8.33
C GLU A 59 20.86 8.23 -7.05
N ALA A 60 20.27 8.56 -5.89
CA ALA A 60 20.96 8.51 -4.60
C ALA A 60 21.25 7.09 -4.11
N ILE A 61 20.51 6.10 -4.60
CA ILE A 61 20.60 4.69 -4.20
C ILE A 61 21.35 3.83 -5.23
N ALA A 62 21.41 4.31 -6.47
CA ALA A 62 22.14 3.66 -7.55
C ALA A 62 23.63 3.55 -7.22
N ASP A 63 24.23 2.43 -7.62
CA ASP A 63 25.64 2.16 -7.39
C ASP A 63 26.22 1.30 -8.53
N THR A 64 27.42 0.75 -8.32
CA THR A 64 28.10 -0.12 -9.29
C THR A 64 27.33 -1.42 -9.56
N THR A 65 26.46 -1.85 -8.65
CA THR A 65 25.67 -3.08 -8.77
C THR A 65 24.40 -2.86 -9.57
N CYS A 66 23.74 -1.71 -9.43
CA CYS A 66 22.46 -1.43 -10.05
C CYS A 66 22.28 0.06 -10.35
N SER A 67 22.02 0.39 -11.62
CA SER A 67 21.76 1.77 -12.03
C SER A 67 20.32 2.20 -11.72
N ALA A 68 20.10 3.51 -11.55
CA ALA A 68 18.77 4.10 -11.34
C ALA A 68 17.77 3.70 -12.43
N GLY A 69 18.22 3.67 -13.70
CA GLY A 69 17.41 3.20 -14.83
C GLY A 69 17.01 1.74 -14.71
N THR A 70 17.90 0.87 -14.22
CA THR A 70 17.56 -0.54 -13.98
C THR A 70 16.49 -0.67 -12.90
N ILE A 71 16.61 0.07 -11.80
CA ILE A 71 15.63 0.06 -10.71
C ILE A 71 14.24 0.45 -11.23
N ARG A 72 14.15 1.54 -11.99
CA ARG A 72 12.89 2.02 -12.59
C ARG A 72 12.30 0.99 -13.56
N ASN A 73 13.10 0.51 -14.51
CA ASN A 73 12.65 -0.46 -15.50
C ASN A 73 12.12 -1.74 -14.84
N ARG A 74 12.80 -2.19 -13.78
CA ARG A 74 12.41 -3.39 -13.05
C ARG A 74 11.14 -3.20 -12.24
N ARG A 75 10.98 -2.04 -11.60
CA ARG A 75 9.73 -1.65 -10.94
C ARG A 75 8.56 -1.67 -11.93
N ASP A 76 8.72 -1.04 -13.09
CA ASP A 76 7.63 -0.95 -14.09
C ASP A 76 7.29 -2.32 -14.68
N GLU A 77 8.31 -3.16 -14.86
CA GLU A 77 8.13 -4.56 -15.23
C GLU A 77 7.30 -5.33 -14.19
N TRP A 78 7.63 -5.19 -12.90
CA TRP A 78 6.89 -5.85 -11.82
C TRP A 78 5.47 -5.29 -11.64
N ILE A 79 5.26 -4.01 -11.92
CA ILE A 79 3.93 -3.39 -11.98
C ILE A 79 3.11 -4.02 -13.11
N ARG A 80 3.69 -4.17 -14.32
CA ARG A 80 3.01 -4.83 -15.45
C ARG A 80 2.63 -6.27 -15.14
N LEU A 81 3.48 -6.98 -14.40
CA LEU A 81 3.21 -8.34 -13.90
C LEU A 81 2.24 -8.39 -12.71
N CYS A 82 1.74 -7.23 -12.24
CA CYS A 82 0.85 -7.12 -11.09
C CYS A 82 1.42 -7.69 -9.77
N ILE A 83 2.75 -7.84 -9.65
CA ILE A 83 3.39 -8.46 -8.47
C ILE A 83 3.06 -7.67 -7.19
N PHE A 84 3.16 -6.34 -7.23
CA PHE A 84 2.83 -5.50 -6.06
C PHE A 84 1.37 -5.58 -5.66
N ARG A 85 0.46 -5.79 -6.63
CA ARG A 85 -0.96 -5.99 -6.34
C ARG A 85 -1.18 -7.31 -5.62
N GLN A 86 -0.55 -8.39 -6.09
CA GLN A 86 -0.62 -9.70 -5.47
C GLN A 86 0.00 -9.70 -4.07
N LEU A 87 1.17 -9.07 -3.90
CA LEU A 87 1.81 -8.93 -2.59
C LEU A 87 0.93 -8.16 -1.59
N LYS A 88 0.26 -7.09 -2.03
CA LYS A 88 -0.71 -6.36 -1.21
C LYS A 88 -1.86 -7.27 -0.77
N GLN A 89 -2.39 -8.08 -1.67
CA GLN A 89 -3.47 -9.01 -1.34
C GLN A 89 -3.02 -10.03 -0.30
N ILE A 90 -1.84 -10.64 -0.47
CA ILE A 90 -1.27 -11.59 0.51
C ILE A 90 -1.12 -10.94 1.90
N ALA A 91 -0.65 -9.70 1.94
CA ALA A 91 -0.51 -8.96 3.20
C ALA A 91 -1.88 -8.70 3.87
N LEU A 92 -2.89 -8.32 3.08
CA LEU A 92 -4.25 -8.12 3.58
C LEU A 92 -4.88 -9.43 4.08
N ASP A 93 -4.76 -10.52 3.32
CA ASP A 93 -5.28 -11.83 3.70
C ASP A 93 -4.58 -12.35 4.98
N SER A 94 -3.27 -12.11 5.10
CA SER A 94 -2.51 -12.46 6.30
C SER A 94 -2.95 -11.62 7.50
N TYR A 95 -3.19 -10.33 7.30
CA TYR A 95 -3.69 -9.44 8.34
C TYR A 95 -5.09 -9.84 8.80
N ASP A 96 -5.98 -10.15 7.86
CA ASP A 96 -7.33 -10.63 8.12
C ASP A 96 -7.33 -11.91 8.98
N ARG A 97 -6.46 -12.88 8.63
CA ARG A 97 -6.28 -14.13 9.39
C ARG A 97 -5.70 -13.92 10.80
N ILE A 98 -4.76 -12.99 10.97
CA ILE A 98 -4.04 -12.80 12.24
C ILE A 98 -4.84 -11.93 13.20
N VAL A 99 -5.42 -10.84 12.70
CA VAL A 99 -6.18 -9.88 13.52
C VAL A 99 -7.64 -10.30 13.65
N GLY A 100 -8.13 -11.15 12.75
CA GLY A 100 -9.52 -11.61 12.75
C GLY A 100 -10.44 -10.41 12.55
N LEU A 101 -10.45 -9.82 11.36
CA LEU A 101 -11.61 -9.01 10.99
C LEU A 101 -12.76 -9.99 10.72
N MET A 102 -13.37 -10.54 11.78
CA MET A 102 -14.68 -11.17 11.71
C MET A 102 -15.71 -10.09 11.37
N LEU A 103 -15.68 -9.59 10.13
CA LEU A 103 -16.61 -8.60 9.58
C LEU A 103 -18.03 -9.16 9.50
N ASP A 104 -18.17 -10.48 9.63
CA ASP A 104 -19.40 -11.24 9.79
C ASP A 104 -19.96 -11.22 11.23
N GLN A 105 -19.19 -10.81 12.25
CA GLN A 105 -19.63 -10.74 13.65
C GLN A 105 -19.55 -9.36 14.29
N ILE A 106 -19.10 -8.33 13.57
CA ILE A 106 -19.04 -6.94 14.08
C ILE A 106 -20.28 -6.16 13.60
N ALA A 107 -21.46 -6.55 14.09
CA ALA A 107 -22.54 -5.59 14.29
C ALA A 107 -22.22 -4.83 15.58
N ILE A 108 -21.41 -3.77 15.48
CA ILE A 108 -21.31 -2.79 16.55
C ILE A 108 -22.69 -2.13 16.60
N ASP A 109 -23.41 -2.30 17.71
CA ASP A 109 -24.53 -1.43 18.07
C ASP A 109 -23.98 0.01 18.18
N ALA A 110 -23.80 0.67 17.05
CA ALA A 110 -23.58 2.09 17.02
C ALA A 110 -24.89 2.70 17.54
N PRO A 111 -24.89 3.43 18.67
CA PRO A 111 -26.09 4.09 19.12
C PRO A 111 -26.57 5.00 17.99
N SER A 112 -27.81 4.76 17.52
CA SER A 112 -28.44 5.67 16.57
C SER A 112 -28.32 7.08 17.13
N PRO A 113 -27.79 8.06 16.36
CA PRO A 113 -27.73 9.42 16.85
C PRO A 113 -29.16 9.82 17.23
N ARG A 114 -29.33 10.23 18.50
CA ARG A 114 -30.60 10.80 18.94
C ARG A 114 -30.88 11.98 18.00
N PRO A 115 -32.06 12.06 17.37
CA PRO A 115 -32.38 13.20 16.51
C PRO A 115 -32.19 14.49 17.33
N PRO A 116 -31.70 15.57 16.71
CA PRO A 116 -31.50 16.83 17.41
C PRO A 116 -32.81 17.22 18.08
N ALA A 117 -32.74 17.51 19.38
CA ALA A 117 -33.90 17.96 20.13
C ALA A 117 -34.44 19.23 19.46
N ALA A 118 -35.68 19.17 18.96
CA ALA A 118 -36.32 20.29 18.31
C ALA A 118 -36.29 21.50 19.27
N ALA A 119 -35.55 22.54 18.88
CA ALA A 119 -35.56 23.79 19.61
C ALA A 119 -36.99 24.34 19.57
N ARG A 120 -37.61 24.45 20.75
CA ARG A 120 -38.90 25.11 20.91
C ARG A 120 -38.69 26.59 20.56
N SER A 121 -39.24 27.05 19.43
CA SER A 121 -39.21 28.47 19.08
C SER A 121 -39.80 29.31 20.22
N PRO A 122 -39.13 30.40 20.64
CA PRO A 122 -39.73 31.38 21.53
C PRO A 122 -40.98 31.96 20.83
N GLY A 123 -42.09 32.00 21.55
CA GLY A 123 -43.37 32.46 21.03
C GLY A 123 -43.31 33.88 20.48
N ALA A 124 -44.07 34.13 19.41
CA ALA A 124 -44.25 35.45 18.83
C ALA A 124 -44.84 36.44 19.87
N PRO A 125 -44.42 37.72 19.84
CA PRO A 125 -44.98 38.74 20.72
C PRO A 125 -46.46 38.96 20.40
N GLN A 126 -47.30 38.87 21.42
CA GLN A 126 -48.72 39.21 21.31
C GLN A 126 -48.83 40.72 21.07
N SER A 127 -49.47 41.09 19.96
CA SER A 127 -49.86 42.48 19.69
C SER A 127 -50.87 42.94 20.75
N THR A 128 -50.48 43.93 21.56
CA THR A 128 -51.42 44.68 22.39
C THR A 128 -52.32 45.50 21.47
N GLY A 129 -53.56 45.04 21.31
CA GLY A 129 -54.63 45.73 20.60
C GLY A 129 -55.94 45.57 21.38
N GLU A 130 -56.28 46.63 22.10
CA GLU A 130 -57.60 47.14 22.53
C GLU A 130 -58.84 46.23 22.66
N ASN A 131 -59.50 46.36 23.80
CA ASN A 131 -60.96 46.64 23.92
C ASN A 131 -61.26 47.12 25.35
N ARG A 132 -61.60 48.40 25.59
CA ARG A 132 -62.92 49.08 25.47
C ARG A 132 -63.59 49.28 26.83
N ALA A 133 -63.70 50.53 27.27
CA ALA A 133 -64.78 51.09 28.10
C ALA A 133 -64.76 52.62 27.98
#